data_AF-A0A7S2QQ13-F1
#
_entry.id   AF-A0A7S2QQ13-F1
#
_cell.length_a   1.000
_cell.length_b   1.000
_cell.length_c   1.000
_cell.angle_alpha   90.00
_cell.angle_beta   90.00
_cell.angle_gamma   90.00
#
_symmetry.space_group_name_H-M   'P 1'
#
loop_
_entity.id
_entity.type
_entity.pdbx_description
1 polymer ?
#
loop_
_entity_poly.entity_id
_entity_poly.type
_entity_poly.pdbx_seq_one_letter_code
_entity_poly.pdbx_strand_id
1 'polypeptide(L)'
;FLRAGGRGSHWCVDFTDLKDFGELVLQALREGVIWPTSDGDDFDPADVDIGPSMNVVCEQFVKPVTRRAGGMSWALMMHPQGQPCDLFITHCWREGVFELVSKV
;
A
#
# COMPACT_ATOMS: atom_id res chain seq x y z
N PHE A 1 10.40 26.56 -2.06
CA PHE A 1 9.96 26.50 -3.46
C PHE A 1 8.82 25.51 -3.58
N LEU A 2 7.57 25.95 -3.43
CA LEU A 2 6.39 25.19 -3.84
C LEU A 2 5.48 26.19 -4.58
N ARG A 3 5.70 26.29 -5.89
CA ARG A 3 4.81 26.96 -6.83
C ARG A 3 4.47 25.96 -7.92
N ALA A 4 3.38 25.22 -7.71
CA ALA A 4 2.56 24.65 -8.76
C ALA A 4 1.24 24.23 -8.11
N GLY A 5 0.12 24.70 -8.65
CA GLY A 5 -1.22 24.32 -8.21
C GLY A 5 -1.54 22.88 -8.56
N GLY A 6 -1.05 21.93 -7.76
CA GLY A 6 -1.51 20.55 -7.79
C GLY A 6 -2.91 20.49 -7.18
N ARG A 7 -3.94 20.31 -8.01
CA ARG A 7 -5.26 19.93 -7.50
C ARG A 7 -5.07 18.61 -6.76
N GLY A 8 -5.51 18.52 -5.50
CA GLY A 8 -5.40 17.30 -4.68
C GLY A 8 -5.97 16.04 -5.32
N SER A 9 -6.69 16.17 -6.44
CA SER A 9 -7.11 15.10 -7.33
C SER A 9 -5.99 14.38 -8.11
N HIS A 10 -4.71 14.72 -7.88
CA HIS A 10 -3.60 14.14 -8.64
C HIS A 10 -2.62 13.31 -7.81
N TRP A 11 -2.75 13.19 -6.48
CA TRP A 11 -1.83 12.34 -5.70
C TRP A 11 -2.51 11.03 -5.33
N CYS A 12 -2.76 10.22 -6.36
CA CYS A 12 -3.55 8.98 -6.30
C CYS A 12 -2.81 7.83 -6.98
N VAL A 13 -3.33 6.62 -6.83
CA VAL A 13 -2.84 5.39 -7.47
C VAL A 13 -3.87 4.93 -8.50
N ASP A 14 -3.41 4.34 -9.60
CA ASP A 14 -4.28 3.68 -10.58
C ASP A 14 -4.43 2.17 -10.27
N PHE A 15 -5.17 1.43 -11.11
CA PHE A 15 -5.31 -0.02 -10.92
C PHE A 15 -4.02 -0.80 -11.19
N THR A 16 -3.09 -0.25 -11.98
CA THR A 16 -1.79 -0.87 -12.23
C THR A 16 -0.93 -0.76 -10.99
N ASP A 17 -0.86 0.43 -10.39
CA ASP A 17 -0.17 0.70 -9.12
C ASP A 17 -0.70 -0.21 -8.00
N LEU A 18 -2.01 -0.48 -7.96
CA LEU A 18 -2.59 -1.37 -6.96
C LEU A 18 -2.17 -2.84 -7.16
N LYS A 19 -2.08 -3.30 -8.41
CA LYS A 19 -1.60 -4.66 -8.73
C LYS A 19 -0.11 -4.81 -8.41
N ASP A 20 0.69 -3.84 -8.85
CA ASP A 20 2.13 -3.78 -8.57
C ASP A 20 2.36 -3.73 -7.05
N PHE A 21 1.53 -2.99 -6.32
CA PHE A 21 1.56 -2.97 -4.85
C PHE A 21 1.32 -4.36 -4.24
N GLY A 22 0.35 -5.12 -4.76
CA GLY A 22 0.12 -6.51 -4.36
C GLY A 22 1.35 -7.40 -4.57
N GLU A 23 2.01 -7.29 -5.72
CA GLU A 23 3.25 -8.03 -6.02
C GLU A 23 4.40 -7.64 -5.08
N LEU A 24 4.55 -6.35 -4.77
CA LEU A 24 5.55 -5.86 -3.83
C LEU A 24 5.32 -6.38 -2.41
N VAL A 25 4.06 -6.45 -1.96
CA VAL A 25 3.72 -7.01 -0.65
C VAL A 25 3.98 -8.52 -0.61
N LEU A 26 3.66 -9.25 -1.67
CA LEU A 26 3.98 -10.67 -1.79
C LEU A 26 5.49 -10.93 -1.72
N GLN A 27 6.29 -10.10 -2.40
CA GLN A 27 7.74 -10.18 -2.32
C GLN A 27 8.24 -9.90 -0.90
N ALA A 28 7.70 -8.88 -0.23
CA ALA A 28 8.06 -8.54 1.15
C ALA A 28 7.72 -9.65 2.15
N LEU A 29 6.61 -10.39 1.94
CA LEU A 29 6.28 -11.59 2.71
C LEU A 29 7.31 -12.71 2.49
N ARG A 30 7.68 -12.99 1.24
CA ARG A 30 8.67 -14.03 0.89
C ARG A 30 10.06 -13.72 1.46
N GLU A 31 10.42 -12.45 1.54
CA GLU A 31 11.70 -11.99 2.10
C GLU A 31 11.68 -11.90 3.64
N GLY A 32 10.52 -12.13 4.28
CA GLY A 32 10.37 -11.99 5.72
C GLY A 32 10.42 -10.54 6.22
N VAL A 33 10.18 -9.56 5.33
CA VAL A 33 10.07 -8.14 5.67
C VAL A 33 8.71 -7.83 6.30
N ILE A 34 7.67 -8.56 5.90
CA ILE A 34 6.36 -8.56 6.56
C ILE A 34 6.20 -9.89 7.28
N TRP A 35 5.79 -9.86 8.54
CA TRP A 35 5.60 -11.05 9.37
C TRP A 35 4.36 -10.94 10.28
N PRO A 36 3.77 -12.09 10.67
CA PRO A 36 2.61 -12.10 11.58
C PRO A 36 2.95 -11.47 12.93
N THR A 37 2.02 -10.67 13.46
CA THR A 37 2.22 -10.00 14.75
C THR A 37 1.37 -10.64 15.84
N SER A 38 1.88 -10.64 17.07
CA SER A 38 1.14 -11.11 18.24
C SER A 38 -0.09 -10.26 18.59
N ASP A 39 -0.24 -9.09 17.95
CA ASP A 39 -1.23 -8.06 18.33
C ASP A 39 -2.54 -8.15 17.54
N GLY A 40 -2.82 -9.31 16.92
CA GLY A 40 -4.16 -9.63 16.40
C GLY A 40 -4.28 -9.81 14.89
N ASP A 41 -3.16 -9.91 14.16
CA ASP A 41 -3.14 -10.30 12.75
C ASP A 41 -2.25 -11.54 12.57
N ASP A 42 -2.83 -12.71 12.90
CA ASP A 42 -2.23 -14.04 12.76
C ASP A 42 -2.52 -14.58 11.34
N PHE A 43 -2.07 -13.85 10.33
CA PHE A 43 -2.18 -14.28 8.93
C PHE A 43 -1.13 -15.34 8.61
N ASP A 44 -1.44 -16.26 7.70
CA ASP A 44 -0.44 -17.16 7.12
C ASP A 44 0.33 -16.41 6.01
N PRO A 45 1.67 -16.26 6.11
CA PRO A 45 2.47 -15.62 5.04
C PRO A 45 2.38 -16.32 3.68
N ALA A 46 1.94 -17.58 3.65
CA ALA A 46 1.70 -18.33 2.42
C ALA A 46 0.28 -18.14 1.85
N ASP A 47 -0.63 -17.50 2.59
CA ASP A 47 -1.98 -17.17 2.11
C ASP A 47 -1.92 -16.01 1.12
N VAL A 48 -2.13 -16.34 -0.15
CA VAL A 48 -2.17 -15.40 -1.28
C VAL A 48 -3.60 -15.04 -1.69
N ASP A 49 -4.62 -15.58 -1.02
CA ASP A 49 -6.02 -15.28 -1.29
C ASP A 49 -6.51 -14.13 -0.41
N ILE A 50 -6.14 -14.13 0.88
CA ILE A 50 -6.49 -13.06 1.84
C ILE A 50 -5.25 -12.23 2.16
N GLY A 51 -4.24 -12.87 2.75
CA GLY A 51 -2.99 -12.23 3.17
C GLY A 51 -3.13 -11.30 4.39
N PRO A 52 -2.07 -10.53 4.72
CA PRO A 52 -2.06 -9.65 5.88
C PRO A 52 -3.08 -8.52 5.76
N SER A 53 -3.57 -8.02 6.90
CA SER A 53 -4.41 -6.83 6.93
C SER A 53 -3.65 -5.60 6.42
N MET A 54 -4.40 -4.63 5.90
CA MET A 54 -3.82 -3.36 5.48
C MET A 54 -3.14 -2.59 6.63
N ASN A 55 -3.51 -2.85 7.89
CA ASN A 55 -2.81 -2.27 9.05
C ASN A 55 -1.37 -2.80 9.15
N VAL A 56 -1.19 -4.12 9.08
CA VAL A 56 0.16 -4.73 9.09
C VAL A 56 0.98 -4.25 7.90
N VAL A 57 0.40 -4.28 6.70
CA VAL A 57 1.08 -3.79 5.49
C VAL A 57 1.48 -2.31 5.63
N CYS A 58 0.63 -1.48 6.19
CA CYS A 58 0.95 -0.08 6.45
C CYS A 58 2.12 0.09 7.43
N GLU A 59 2.08 -0.61 8.56
CA GLU A 59 3.10 -0.47 9.61
C GLU A 59 4.46 -1.04 9.20
N GLN A 60 4.48 -2.23 8.60
CA GLN A 60 5.73 -2.96 8.34
C GLN A 60 6.33 -2.66 6.96
N PHE A 61 5.52 -2.24 5.98
CA PHE A 61 5.99 -2.03 4.61
C PHE A 61 5.88 -0.58 4.16
N VAL A 62 4.67 -0.02 4.11
CA VAL A 62 4.43 1.32 3.53
C VAL A 62 5.16 2.41 4.32
N LYS A 63 4.99 2.46 5.65
CA LYS A 63 5.62 3.49 6.49
C LYS A 63 7.15 3.43 6.45
N PRO A 64 7.81 2.26 6.57
CA PRO A 64 9.26 2.18 6.45
C PRO A 64 9.79 2.60 5.07
N VAL A 65 9.15 2.16 3.99
CA VAL A 65 9.55 2.53 2.62
C VAL A 65 9.44 4.04 2.40
N THR A 66 8.29 4.62 2.73
CA THR A 66 8.04 6.06 2.54
C THR A 66 8.87 6.94 3.45
N ARG A 67 9.16 6.49 4.69
CA ARG A 67 10.08 7.19 5.60
C ARG A 67 11.50 7.25 5.04
N ARG A 68 12.00 6.17 4.45
CA ARG A 68 13.32 6.15 3.77
C ARG A 68 13.37 7.09 2.56
N ALA A 69 12.24 7.27 1.88
CA ALA A 69 12.12 8.20 0.76
C ALA A 69 12.00 9.68 1.18
N GLY A 70 12.00 10.02 2.48
CA GLY A 70 11.88 11.39 2.97
C GLY A 70 10.52 11.72 3.62
N GLY A 71 9.69 10.71 3.91
CA GLY A 71 8.46 10.87 4.69
C GLY A 71 7.24 11.35 3.89
N MET A 72 7.22 11.12 2.59
CA MET A 72 6.10 11.44 1.70
C MET A 72 5.01 10.36 1.70
N SER A 73 3.85 10.60 1.09
CA SER A 73 2.85 9.55 0.87
C SER A 73 3.31 8.57 -0.22
N TRP A 74 2.80 7.34 -0.20
CA TRP A 74 3.10 6.32 -1.22
C TRP A 74 2.77 6.82 -2.64
N ALA A 75 1.58 7.41 -2.82
CA ALA A 75 1.18 7.94 -4.11
C ALA A 75 2.09 9.08 -4.61
N LEU A 76 2.55 9.97 -3.72
CA LEU A 76 3.50 11.02 -4.09
C LEU A 76 4.90 10.46 -4.42
N MET A 77 5.30 9.38 -3.75
CA MET A 77 6.55 8.67 -4.03
C MET A 77 6.53 8.03 -5.42
N MET A 78 5.40 7.43 -5.82
CA MET A 78 5.24 6.80 -7.13
C MET A 78 5.07 7.84 -8.24
N HIS A 79 4.27 8.88 -8.00
CA HIS A 79 3.89 9.87 -9.00
C HIS A 79 4.15 11.30 -8.52
N PRO A 80 5.41 11.79 -8.58
CA PRO A 80 5.79 13.10 -8.04
C PRO A 80 5.06 14.28 -8.70
N GLN A 81 4.68 14.15 -9.96
CA GLN A 81 3.92 15.14 -10.73
C GLN A 81 2.40 15.00 -10.52
N GLY A 82 1.99 13.89 -9.90
CA GLY A 82 0.63 13.46 -9.77
C GLY A 82 0.02 12.85 -11.05
N GLN A 83 -1.06 12.10 -10.87
CA GLN A 83 -1.82 11.41 -11.90
C GLN A 83 -3.33 11.37 -11.56
N PRO A 84 -4.22 11.18 -12.55
CA PRO A 84 -5.66 10.99 -12.30
C PRO A 84 -5.96 9.87 -11.30
N CYS A 85 -7.01 10.05 -10.51
CA CYS A 85 -7.46 9.08 -9.52
C CYS A 85 -8.50 8.14 -10.12
N ASP A 86 -8.15 6.87 -10.28
CA ASP A 86 -9.13 5.82 -10.65
C ASP A 86 -9.78 5.19 -9.43
N LEU A 87 -9.07 5.17 -8.29
CA LEU A 87 -9.50 4.48 -7.08
C LEU A 87 -9.21 5.31 -5.82
N PHE A 88 -10.24 5.49 -4.98
CA PHE A 88 -10.11 6.12 -3.68
C PHE A 88 -10.69 5.23 -2.59
N ILE A 89 -9.80 4.65 -1.78
CA ILE A 89 -10.17 3.81 -0.62
C ILE A 89 -9.91 4.61 0.65
N THR A 90 -10.94 4.79 1.47
CA THR A 90 -10.80 5.38 2.80
C THR A 90 -10.82 4.31 3.88
N HIS A 91 -10.23 4.62 5.03
CA HIS A 91 -10.08 3.84 6.26
C HIS A 91 -11.13 2.76 6.60
N CYS A 92 -10.70 1.81 7.45
CA CYS A 92 -11.42 0.64 7.98
C CYS A 92 -11.55 -0.57 7.05
N TRP A 93 -10.60 -0.76 6.13
CA TRP A 93 -10.46 -2.04 5.44
C TRP A 93 -10.01 -3.11 6.44
N ARG A 94 -10.89 -4.07 6.74
CA ARG A 94 -10.63 -5.14 7.71
C ARG A 94 -10.11 -6.40 7.00
N GLU A 95 -10.40 -6.51 5.71
CA GLU A 95 -9.97 -7.55 4.80
C GLU A 95 -8.46 -7.49 4.50
N GLY A 96 -7.92 -8.58 3.96
CA GLY A 96 -6.50 -8.69 3.62
C GLY A 96 -6.12 -7.92 2.35
N VAL A 97 -4.83 -7.69 2.17
CA VAL A 97 -4.28 -6.97 1.01
C VAL A 97 -4.55 -7.68 -0.32
N PHE A 98 -4.52 -9.01 -0.37
CA PHE A 98 -4.77 -9.74 -1.62
C PHE A 98 -6.25 -9.80 -1.94
N GLU A 99 -7.09 -9.90 -0.91
CA GLU A 99 -8.55 -9.74 -1.06
C GLU A 99 -8.91 -8.34 -1.58
N LEU A 100 -8.20 -7.30 -1.14
CA LEU A 100 -8.35 -5.94 -1.68
C LEU A 100 -7.99 -5.88 -3.16
N VAL A 101 -6.79 -6.34 -3.52
CA VAL A 101 -6.27 -6.28 -4.89
C VAL A 101 -7.14 -7.11 -5.85
N SER A 102 -7.72 -8.22 -5.38
CA SER A 102 -8.58 -9.06 -6.22
C SER A 102 -10.00 -8.50 -6.44
N LYS A 103 -10.54 -7.71 -5.51
CA LYS A 103 -11.93 -7.21 -5.58
C LYS A 103 -12.08 -5.93 -6.39
N VAL A 104 -10.97 -5.24 -6.62
CA VAL A 104 -10.90 -3.92 -7.24
C VAL A 104 -10.38 -4.04 -8.67
#